data_AF-A0A950KAE3-F1
#
_entry.id   AF-A0A950KAE3-F1
#
_cell.length_a   1.000
_cell.length_b   1.000
_cell.length_c   1.000
_cell.angle_alpha   90.00
_cell.angle_beta   90.00
_cell.angle_gamma   90.00
#
_symmetry.space_group_name_H-M   'P 1'
#
loop_
_entity.id
_entity.type
_entity.pdbx_description
1 polymer ?
#
loop_
_entity_poly.entity_id
_entity_poly.type
_entity_poly.pdbx_seq_one_letter_code
_entity_poly.pdbx_strand_id
1 'polypeptide(L)'
;MESASDLDRFREYLRLLARLQFEPRLRAKLDASDIVQGTLLEAHQSRGQFRGSTEAELMAWLRKILSRNLADAVKEYGRAKRDAGRERSMEAEVDQASGRLADWLAARQ
;
A
#
# COMPACT_ATOMS: atom_id res chain seq x y z
N MET A 1 3.65 -13.77 -23.27
CA MET A 1 4.51 -13.12 -22.26
C MET A 1 4.28 -11.60 -22.22
N GLU A 2 3.04 -11.13 -22.47
CA GLU A 2 2.70 -9.69 -22.58
C GLU A 2 1.99 -9.12 -21.33
N SER A 3 1.63 -9.97 -20.36
CA SER A 3 0.79 -9.54 -19.23
C SER A 3 1.50 -8.64 -18.21
N ALA A 4 2.84 -8.59 -18.20
CA ALA A 4 3.61 -7.71 -17.33
C ALA A 4 3.46 -6.23 -17.73
N SER A 5 3.33 -5.95 -19.03
CA SER A 5 3.32 -4.59 -19.57
C SER A 5 2.04 -3.82 -19.29
N ASP A 6 0.90 -4.51 -19.15
CA ASP A 6 -0.42 -3.86 -19.03
C ASP A 6 -0.65 -3.24 -17.64
N LEU A 7 -0.11 -3.85 -16.59
CA LEU A 7 -0.23 -3.31 -15.23
C LEU A 7 0.81 -2.23 -14.93
N ASP A 8 1.98 -2.32 -15.57
CA ASP A 8 3.09 -1.40 -15.29
C ASP A 8 2.75 0.06 -15.65
N ARG A 9 1.82 0.29 -16.59
CA ARG A 9 1.30 1.64 -16.90
C ARG A 9 0.64 2.33 -15.69
N PHE A 10 0.16 1.56 -14.72
CA PHE A 10 -0.43 2.10 -13.50
C PHE A 10 0.59 2.36 -12.40
N ARG A 11 1.88 2.08 -12.62
CA ARG A 11 2.94 2.27 -11.62
C ARG A 11 2.97 3.69 -11.06
N GLU A 12 2.99 4.70 -11.92
CA GLU A 12 3.05 6.10 -11.49
C GLU A 12 1.77 6.52 -10.77
N TYR A 13 0.61 6.04 -11.23
CA TYR A 13 -0.67 6.23 -10.55
C TYR A 13 -0.66 5.64 -9.13
N LEU A 14 -0.22 4.38 -8.99
CA LEU A 14 -0.14 3.70 -7.70
C LEU A 14 0.89 4.36 -6.78
N ARG A 15 2.01 4.85 -7.33
CA ARG A 15 3.04 5.57 -6.58
C ARG A 15 2.53 6.90 -6.04
N LEU A 16 1.76 7.65 -6.83
CA LEU A 16 1.09 8.86 -6.37
C LEU A 16 0.13 8.54 -5.22
N LEU A 17 -0.71 7.51 -5.38
CA LEU A 17 -1.64 7.09 -4.33
C LEU A 17 -0.93 6.65 -3.05
N ALA A 18 0.14 5.84 -3.16
CA ALA A 18 0.92 5.40 -2.03
C ALA A 18 1.52 6.59 -1.27
N ARG A 19 2.07 7.59 -2.00
CA ARG A 19 2.57 8.82 -1.40
C ARG A 19 1.46 9.58 -0.68
N LEU A 20 0.30 9.80 -1.33
CA LEU A 20 -0.81 10.55 -0.73
C LEU A 20 -1.33 9.94 0.57
N GLN A 21 -1.31 8.60 0.68
CA GLN A 21 -1.82 7.89 1.86
C GLN A 21 -0.88 7.88 3.06
N PHE A 22 0.41 8.17 2.85
CA PHE A 22 1.36 8.27 3.96
C PHE A 22 1.51 9.69 4.46
N GLU A 23 1.62 9.85 5.78
CA GLU A 23 2.16 11.06 6.39
C GLU A 23 3.64 11.25 6.04
N PRO A 24 4.14 12.50 5.98
CA PRO A 24 5.51 12.80 5.55
C PRO A 24 6.60 12.00 6.27
N ARG A 25 6.42 11.69 7.56
CA ARG A 25 7.37 10.92 8.37
C ARG A 25 7.39 9.43 8.04
N LEU A 26 6.25 8.85 7.68
CA LEU A 26 6.13 7.45 7.28
C LEU A 26 6.66 7.25 5.84
N ARG A 27 6.48 8.24 4.96
CA ARG A 27 7.05 8.24 3.59
C ARG A 27 8.57 8.08 3.57
N ALA A 28 9.28 8.58 4.59
CA ALA A 28 10.73 8.46 4.68
C ALA A 28 11.19 7.09 5.21
N LYS A 29 10.27 6.31 5.80
CA LYS A 29 10.55 5.01 6.44
C LYS A 29 10.03 3.82 5.63
N LEU A 30 8.95 4.02 4.86
CA LEU A 30 8.38 3.04 3.96
C LEU A 30 8.65 3.47 2.52
N ASP A 31 9.35 2.64 1.74
CA ASP A 31 9.57 2.94 0.32
C ASP A 31 8.28 2.69 -0.48
N ALA A 32 7.70 3.77 -0.99
CA ALA A 32 6.50 3.70 -1.84
C ALA A 32 6.74 2.86 -3.10
N SER A 33 7.98 2.79 -3.60
CA SER A 33 8.36 2.02 -4.79
C SER A 33 8.29 0.52 -4.50
N ASP A 34 8.76 0.09 -3.33
CA ASP A 34 8.70 -1.32 -2.91
C ASP A 34 7.25 -1.78 -2.74
N ILE A 35 6.41 -0.94 -2.15
CA ILE A 35 4.98 -1.23 -1.98
C ILE A 35 4.29 -1.33 -3.33
N VAL A 36 4.55 -0.38 -4.25
CA VAL A 36 3.98 -0.42 -5.62
C VAL A 36 4.46 -1.66 -6.37
N GLN A 37 5.73 -2.03 -6.24
CA GLN A 37 6.27 -3.23 -6.85
C GLN A 37 5.58 -4.49 -6.32
N GLY A 38 5.40 -4.60 -4.99
CA GLY A 38 4.65 -5.70 -4.38
C GLY A 38 3.20 -5.75 -4.84
N THR A 39 2.53 -4.60 -4.94
CA THR A 39 1.17 -4.50 -5.48
C THR A 39 1.06 -4.99 -6.92
N LEU A 40 1.98 -4.57 -7.80
CA LEU A 40 1.97 -5.02 -9.19
C LEU A 40 2.25 -6.52 -9.29
N LEU A 41 3.19 -7.05 -8.49
CA LEU A 41 3.49 -8.47 -8.43
C LEU A 41 2.26 -9.30 -7.98
N GLU A 42 1.61 -8.90 -6.89
CA GLU A 42 0.39 -9.56 -6.41
C GLU A 42 -0.75 -9.47 -7.43
N ALA A 43 -0.90 -8.32 -8.09
CA ALA A 43 -1.89 -8.14 -9.15
C ALA A 43 -1.60 -9.03 -10.37
N HIS A 44 -0.34 -9.25 -10.73
CA HIS A 44 0.01 -10.22 -11.78
C HIS A 44 -0.34 -11.65 -11.37
N GLN A 45 0.01 -12.06 -10.16
CA GLN A 45 -0.30 -13.40 -9.63
C GLN A 45 -1.82 -13.62 -9.51
N SER A 46 -2.55 -12.58 -9.13
CA SER A 46 -4.00 -12.61 -8.92
C SER A 46 -4.79 -12.19 -10.16
N ARG A 47 -4.14 -12.03 -11.33
CA ARG A 47 -4.81 -11.55 -12.56
C ARG A 47 -6.00 -12.41 -12.96
N GLY A 48 -5.95 -13.72 -12.70
CA GLY A 48 -7.06 -14.66 -12.92
C GLY A 48 -8.27 -14.45 -12.00
N GLN A 49 -8.16 -13.62 -10.96
CA GLN A 49 -9.25 -13.24 -10.05
C GLN A 49 -9.93 -11.93 -10.46
N PHE A 50 -9.32 -11.15 -11.37
CA PHE A 50 -9.95 -9.95 -11.91
C PHE A 50 -11.13 -10.35 -12.81
N ARG A 51 -12.26 -9.66 -12.63
CA ARG A 51 -13.53 -9.91 -13.35
C ARG A 51 -14.08 -8.67 -14.05
N GLY A 52 -13.41 -7.52 -13.93
CA GLY A 52 -13.79 -6.29 -14.61
C GLY A 52 -13.43 -6.33 -16.09
N SER A 53 -14.06 -5.45 -16.86
CA SER A 53 -13.81 -5.30 -18.31
C SER A 53 -13.32 -3.89 -18.67
N THR A 54 -13.35 -2.96 -17.72
CA THR A 54 -12.96 -1.56 -17.93
C THR A 54 -11.67 -1.20 -17.22
N GLU A 55 -11.00 -0.16 -17.71
CA GLU A 55 -9.83 0.41 -17.06
C GLU A 55 -10.15 0.96 -15.66
N ALA A 56 -11.33 1.54 -15.48
CA ALA A 56 -11.78 2.06 -14.19
C ALA A 56 -11.91 0.95 -13.13
N GLU A 57 -12.47 -0.20 -13.51
CA GLU A 57 -12.55 -1.38 -12.65
C GLU A 57 -11.16 -1.95 -12.34
N LEU A 58 -10.26 -1.95 -13.33
CA LEU A 58 -8.88 -2.38 -13.12
C LEU A 58 -8.14 -1.47 -12.13
N MET A 59 -8.29 -0.15 -12.28
CA MET A 59 -7.74 0.82 -11.33
C MET A 59 -8.31 0.64 -9.92
N ALA A 60 -9.63 0.41 -9.80
CA ALA A 60 -10.26 0.16 -8.51
C ALA A 60 -9.73 -1.13 -7.85
N TRP A 61 -9.54 -2.18 -8.65
CA TRP A 61 -8.97 -3.45 -8.19
C TRP A 61 -7.52 -3.31 -7.74
N LEU A 62 -6.67 -2.64 -8.54
CA LEU A 62 -5.28 -2.35 -8.16
C LEU A 62 -5.20 -1.50 -6.89
N ARG A 63 -6.11 -0.53 -6.73
CA ARG A 63 -6.19 0.30 -5.52
C ARG A 63 -6.53 -0.55 -4.29
N LYS A 64 -7.40 -1.55 -4.43
CA LYS A 64 -7.73 -2.47 -3.33
C LYS A 64 -6.51 -3.29 -2.88
N ILE A 65 -5.71 -3.77 -3.83
CA ILE A 65 -4.46 -4.49 -3.54
C ILE A 65 -3.46 -3.55 -2.86
N LEU A 66 -3.25 -2.35 -3.41
CA LEU A 66 -2.37 -1.33 -2.83
C LEU A 66 -2.76 -1.00 -1.39
N SER A 67 -4.04 -0.77 -1.15
CA SER A 67 -4.61 -0.50 0.17
C SER A 67 -4.29 -1.59 1.20
N ARG A 68 -4.38 -2.87 0.81
CA ARG A 68 -3.98 -3.99 1.66
C ARG A 68 -2.48 -3.97 1.95
N ASN A 69 -1.66 -3.81 0.93
CA ASN A 69 -0.19 -3.84 1.07
C ASN A 69 0.32 -2.66 1.92
N LEU A 70 -0.30 -1.49 1.79
CA LEU A 70 -0.04 -0.35 2.66
C LEU A 70 -0.37 -0.65 4.12
N ALA A 71 -1.55 -1.23 4.39
CA ALA A 71 -1.95 -1.58 5.75
C ALA A 71 -1.01 -2.63 6.38
N ASP A 72 -0.56 -3.61 5.59
CA ASP A 72 0.36 -4.63 6.06
C ASP A 72 1.77 -4.07 6.33
N ALA A 73 2.28 -3.19 5.45
CA ALA A 73 3.55 -2.50 5.66
C ALA A 73 3.55 -1.64 6.95
N VAL A 74 2.44 -0.95 7.23
CA VAL A 74 2.28 -0.16 8.46
C VAL A 74 2.26 -1.05 9.70
N LYS A 75 1.53 -2.18 9.66
CA LYS A 75 1.51 -3.15 10.77
C LYS A 75 2.88 -3.76 11.03
N GLU A 76 3.60 -4.13 9.97
CA GLU A 76 4.93 -4.70 10.06
C GLU A 76 5.93 -3.70 10.66
N TYR A 77 5.93 -2.46 10.18
CA TYR A 77 6.75 -1.39 10.76
C TYR A 77 6.44 -1.19 12.25
N GLY A 78 5.16 -1.17 12.63
CA GLY A 78 4.75 -1.06 14.03
C GLY A 78 5.18 -2.25 14.89
N ARG A 79 5.26 -3.47 14.33
CA ARG A 79 5.80 -4.66 15.01
C ARG A 79 7.32 -4.56 15.19
N ALA A 80 8.05 -4.30 14.10
CA ALA A 80 9.50 -4.15 14.13
C ALA A 80 9.96 -3.05 15.12
N LYS A 81 9.20 -1.96 15.19
CA LYS A 81 9.43 -0.89 16.16
C LYS A 81 9.09 -1.28 17.60
N ARG A 82 8.09 -2.13 17.85
CA ARG A 82 7.79 -2.62 19.21
C ARG A 82 8.83 -3.63 19.69
N ASP A 83 9.35 -4.44 18.79
CA ASP A 83 10.49 -5.32 19.08
C ASP A 83 11.76 -4.48 19.37
N ALA A 84 12.00 -3.43 18.59
CA ALA A 84 13.03 -2.42 18.89
C ALA A 84 12.67 -1.49 20.07
N GLY A 85 11.40 -1.42 20.44
CA GLY A 85 10.81 -0.53 21.47
C GLY A 85 10.96 -1.06 22.89
N ARG A 86 11.48 -2.29 23.06
CA ARG A 86 12.26 -2.63 24.25
C ARG A 86 13.44 -1.67 24.48
N GLU A 87 13.78 -0.84 23.48
CA GLU A 87 14.75 0.25 23.51
C GLU A 87 14.17 1.58 22.91
N ARG A 88 13.20 2.20 23.59
CA ARG A 88 12.77 3.64 23.58
C ARG A 88 11.95 4.27 22.41
N SER A 89 10.87 4.95 22.84
CA SER A 89 10.39 6.32 22.56
C SER A 89 10.32 6.84 21.12
N MET A 90 9.39 6.31 20.31
CA MET A 90 8.83 7.06 19.16
C MET A 90 7.33 6.78 18.96
N GLU A 91 6.67 6.06 19.87
CA GLU A 91 5.39 5.34 19.69
C GLU A 91 4.18 6.23 19.33
N ALA A 92 4.02 7.39 19.97
CA ALA A 92 2.77 8.15 19.95
C ALA A 92 2.37 8.77 18.59
N GLU A 93 3.31 8.98 17.67
CA GLU A 93 3.02 9.65 16.39
C GLU A 93 2.71 8.68 15.24
N VAL A 94 3.24 7.46 15.31
CA VAL A 94 3.02 6.42 14.29
C VAL A 94 1.66 5.75 14.47
N ASP A 95 1.17 5.66 15.70
CA ASP A 95 -0.18 5.13 15.99
C ASP A 95 -1.28 6.03 15.43
N GLN A 96 -1.11 7.36 15.48
CA GLN A 96 -2.04 8.29 14.83
C GLN A 96 -2.03 8.15 13.30
N ALA A 97 -0.87 7.89 12.70
CA ALA A 97 -0.75 7.64 11.26
C ALA A 97 -1.42 6.33 10.84
N SER A 98 -1.24 5.29 11.64
CA SER A 98 -1.81 3.96 11.42
C SER A 98 -3.33 3.98 11.57
N GLY A 99 -3.84 4.68 12.58
CA GLY A 99 -5.27 4.90 12.78
C GLY A 99 -5.91 5.64 11.61
N ARG A 100 -5.32 6.77 11.19
CA ARG A 100 -5.84 7.56 10.04
C ARG A 100 -5.85 6.78 8.72
N LEU A 101 -4.82 5.96 8.47
CA LEU A 101 -4.79 5.11 7.29
C LEU A 101 -5.87 4.02 7.38
N ALA A 102 -6.00 3.36 8.53
CA ALA A 102 -7.04 2.35 8.74
C ALA A 102 -8.45 2.95 8.57
N ASP A 103 -8.69 4.15 9.10
CA ASP A 103 -9.97 4.86 8.99
C ASP A 103 -10.27 5.27 7.54
N TRP A 104 -9.26 5.78 6.80
CA TRP A 104 -9.43 6.10 5.38
C TRP A 104 -9.70 4.87 4.52
N LEU A 105 -9.04 3.74 4.82
CA LEU A 105 -9.25 2.47 4.15
C LEU A 105 -10.62 1.87 4.47
N ALA A 106 -11.09 2.00 5.72
CA ALA A 106 -12.41 1.56 6.15
C ALA A 106 -13.53 2.39 5.52
N ALA A 107 -13.33 3.70 5.33
CA ALA A 107 -14.30 4.61 4.71
C ALA A 107 -14.49 4.40 3.19
N ARG A 108 -13.70 3.54 2.55
CA ARG A 108 -13.70 3.30 1.09
C ARG A 108 -14.16 1.88 0.71
N GLN A 109 -14.73 1.15 1.67
CA GLN A 109 -15.34 -0.17 1.49
C GLN A 109 -16.86 -0.02 1.32
#